data_AF-V4PK18-F1
#
_entry.id   AF-V4PK18-F1
#
_cell.length_a   1.000
_cell.length_b   1.000
_cell.length_c   1.000
_cell.angle_alpha   90.00
_cell.angle_beta   90.00
_cell.angle_gamma   90.00
#
_symmetry.space_group_name_H-M   'P 1'
#
loop_
_entity.id
_entity.type
_entity.pdbx_description
1 polymer ?
#
loop_
_entity_poly.entity_id
_entity_poly.type
_entity_poly.pdbx_seq_one_letter_code
_entity_poly.pdbx_strand_id
1 'polypeptide(L)' 'MSKIEVSKARKAGARPKTVSVKTVTLDGGEKKRIYTVSTNSPNLGEDLLYVFQKSVDKIREENLKLFGSRSGR' A
#
# COMPACT_ATOMS: atom_id res chain seq x y z
N MET A 1 25.78 -12.81 20.00
CA MET A 1 25.43 -12.54 18.59
C MET A 1 23.91 -12.43 18.49
N SER A 2 23.39 -11.25 18.19
CA SER A 2 21.95 -10.99 18.12
C SER A 2 21.37 -11.63 16.85
N LYS A 3 20.40 -12.54 17.01
CA LYS A 3 19.72 -13.21 15.90
C LYS A 3 18.69 -12.25 15.31
N ILE A 4 19.02 -11.63 14.18
CA ILE A 4 18.06 -10.81 13.43
C ILE A 4 17.15 -11.77 12.66
N GLU A 5 15.93 -11.98 13.16
CA GLU A 5 14.92 -12.75 12.47
C GLU A 5 14.25 -11.87 11.40
N VAL A 6 14.69 -12.03 10.16
CA VAL A 6 14.00 -11.44 9.01
C VAL A 6 12.74 -12.26 8.75
N SER A 7 11.62 -11.84 9.33
CA SER A 7 10.32 -12.46 9.05
C SER A 7 10.04 -12.36 7.55
N LYS A 8 9.79 -13.50 6.89
CA LYS A 8 9.41 -13.57 5.47
C LYS A 8 8.35 -12.52 5.17
N ALA A 9 8.54 -11.75 4.09
CA ALA A 9 7.57 -10.78 3.62
C ALA A 9 6.20 -11.47 3.47
N ARG A 10 5.26 -11.15 4.37
CA ARG A 10 3.88 -11.63 4.28
C ARG A 10 3.35 -11.16 2.92
N LYS A 11 2.91 -12.10 2.08
CA LYS A 11 2.10 -11.77 0.89
C LYS A 11 1.02 -10.78 1.35
N ALA A 12 0.83 -9.68 0.63
CA ALA A 12 -0.20 -8.70 0.98
C ALA A 12 -1.51 -9.45 1.21
N GLY A 13 -1.90 -9.57 2.48
CA GLY A 13 -3.04 -10.37 2.89
C GLY A 13 -4.31 -9.85 2.26
N ALA A 14 -5.42 -10.55 2.48
CA ALA A 14 -6.72 -9.97 2.20
C ALA A 14 -6.81 -8.57 2.84
N ARG A 15 -7.41 -7.62 2.12
CA ARG A 15 -7.55 -6.24 2.62
C ARG A 15 -8.19 -6.28 4.02
N PRO A 16 -7.57 -5.68 5.05
CA PRO A 16 -8.19 -5.63 6.37
C PRO A 16 -9.57 -4.97 6.30
N LYS A 17 -10.53 -5.45 7.09
CA LYS A 17 -11.92 -4.94 7.07
C LYS A 17 -12.01 -3.46 7.43
N THR A 18 -11.05 -2.98 8.20
CA THR A 18 -10.85 -1.60 8.67
C THR A 18 -10.22 -0.69 7.62
N VAL A 19 -9.76 -1.24 6.50
CA VAL A 19 -9.21 -0.48 5.37
C VAL A 19 -10.26 -0.38 4.26
N SER A 20 -10.67 0.85 3.95
CA SER A 20 -11.60 1.17 2.86
C SER A 20 -10.88 1.87 1.71
N VAL A 21 -11.44 1.79 0.50
CA VAL A 21 -10.93 2.49 -0.68
C VAL A 21 -11.99 3.46 -1.14
N LYS A 22 -11.65 4.75 -1.20
CA LYS A 22 -12.52 5.79 -1.73
C LYS A 22 -11.92 6.31 -3.04
N THR A 23 -12.78 6.61 -4.01
CA THR A 23 -12.39 7.32 -5.22
C THR A 23 -12.74 8.78 -5.01
N VAL A 24 -11.76 9.66 -5.13
CA VAL A 24 -11.94 11.11 -5.08
C VAL A 24 -11.66 11.69 -6.46
N THR A 25 -12.40 12.74 -6.81
CA THR A 25 -12.12 13.55 -8.00
C THR A 25 -11.23 14.70 -7.55
N LEU A 26 -10.07 14.83 -8.17
CA LEU A 26 -9.13 15.93 -7.98
C LEU A 26 -9.49 17.10 -8.89
N ASP A 27 -8.87 18.24 -8.61
CA ASP A 27 -8.95 19.43 -9.45
C ASP A 27 -8.45 19.07 -10.87
N GLY A 28 -9.27 19.38 -11.88
CA GLY A 28 -9.03 18.95 -13.27
C GLY A 28 -9.73 17.66 -13.68
N GLY A 29 -10.57 17.07 -12.82
CA GLY A 29 -11.41 15.92 -13.15
C GLY A 29 -10.72 14.56 -13.08
N GLU A 30 -9.45 14.52 -12.68
CA GLU A 30 -8.70 13.29 -12.47
C GLU A 30 -9.29 12.50 -11.28
N LYS A 31 -9.55 11.20 -11.46
CA LYS A 31 -10.06 10.34 -10.38
C LYS A 31 -8.92 9.58 -9.72
N LYS A 32 -8.72 9.78 -8.42
CA LYS A 32 -7.69 9.11 -7.62
C LYS A 32 -8.31 8.18 -6.58
N ARG A 33 -7.76 6.96 -6.47
CA ARG A 33 -8.14 6.01 -5.41
C ARG A 33 -7.28 6.26 -4.18
N ILE A 34 -7.93 6.48 -3.04
CA ILE A 34 -7.32 6.72 -1.73
C ILE A 34 -7.70 5.57 -0.81
N TYR A 35 -6.69 5.00 -0.14
CA TYR A 35 -6.91 4.08 0.96
C TYR A 35 -7.17 4.87 2.24
N THR A 36 -8.18 4.45 2.97
CA THR A 36 -8.61 5.07 4.23
C THR A 36 -8.62 4.01 5.31
N VAL A 37 -8.11 4.33 6.49
CA VAL A 37 -8.08 3.43 7.65
C VAL A 37 -9.07 3.96 8.68
N SER A 38 -9.88 3.06 9.23
CA SER A 38 -10.78 3.40 10.34
C SER A 38 -10.00 3.86 11.56
N THR A 39 -10.42 4.94 12.20
CA THR A 39 -9.83 5.42 13.46
C THR A 39 -10.04 4.45 14.62
N ASN A 40 -11.07 3.60 14.53
CA ASN A 40 -11.40 2.57 15.53
C ASN A 40 -10.79 1.21 15.17
N SER A 41 -9.71 1.18 14.37
CA SER A 41 -9.07 -0.08 14.03
C SER A 41 -8.38 -0.69 15.25
N PRO A 42 -8.69 -1.93 15.64
CA PRO A 42 -7.97 -2.63 16.70
C PRO A 42 -6.52 -2.96 16.31
N ASN A 43 -6.20 -2.98 15.01
CA ASN A 43 -4.89 -3.36 14.46
C ASN A 43 -4.31 -2.26 13.55
N LEU A 44 -4.34 -1.00 14.02
CA LEU A 44 -3.95 0.17 13.23
C LEU A 44 -2.56 0.03 12.57
N GLY A 45 -1.58 -0.55 13.26
CA GLY A 45 -0.23 -0.75 12.72
C GLY A 45 -0.20 -1.67 11.50
N GLU A 46 -0.93 -2.80 11.54
CA GLU A 46 -1.03 -3.73 10.41
C GLU A 46 -1.78 -3.11 9.23
N ASP A 47 -2.82 -2.32 9.51
CA ASP A 47 -3.60 -1.61 8.49
C ASP A 47 -2.77 -0.55 7.77
N LEU A 48 -2.01 0.26 8.51
CA LEU A 48 -1.11 1.26 7.93
C LEU A 48 -0.01 0.59 7.11
N LEU A 49 0.56 -0.52 7.61
CA LEU A 49 1.53 -1.31 6.87
C LEU A 49 0.94 -1.85 5.56
N TYR A 50 -0.29 -2.35 5.58
CA TYR A 50 -1.00 -2.81 4.38
C TYR A 50 -1.16 -1.68 3.35
N VAL A 51 -1.61 -0.51 3.79
CA VAL A 51 -1.78 0.66 2.91
C VAL A 51 -0.44 1.12 2.32
N PHE A 52 0.62 1.11 3.13
CA PHE A 52 1.97 1.44 2.67
C PHE A 52 2.44 0.46 1.60
N GLN A 53 2.33 -0.86 1.83
CA GLN A 53 2.71 -1.88 0.85
C GLN A 53 1.98 -1.71 -0.48
N LYS A 54 0.66 -1.46 -0.45
CA LYS A 54 -0.12 -1.23 -1.67
C LYS A 54 0.30 0.03 -2.43
N SER A 55 0.69 1.07 -1.71
CA SER A 55 1.18 2.30 -2.34
C SER A 55 2.53 2.07 -3.03
N VAL A 56 3.45 1.34 -2.38
CA VAL A 56 4.75 0.97 -2.96
C VAL A 56 4.59 0.04 -4.17
N ASP A 57 3.71 -0.96 -4.08
CA ASP A 57 3.44 -1.88 -5.19
C ASP A 57 2.91 -1.14 -6.41
N LYS A 58 1.99 -0.19 -6.22
CA LYS A 58 1.48 0.66 -7.29
C LYS A 58 2.60 1.46 -7.98
N ILE A 59 3.47 2.09 -7.20
CA ILE A 59 4.62 2.85 -7.74
C ILE A 59 5.58 1.92 -8.50
N ARG A 60 5.81 0.70 -8.01
CA ARG A 60 6.65 -0.28 -8.71
C ARG A 60 6.05 -0.71 -10.05
N GLU A 61 4.73 -0.85 -10.13
CA GLU A 61 4.04 -1.14 -11.38
C GLU A 61 4.09 0.05 -12.35
N GLU A 62 3.96 1.28 -11.86
CA GLU A 62 4.13 2.49 -12.66
C GLU A 62 5.57 2.60 -13.18
N ASN A 63 6.57 2.37 -12.33
CA ASN A 63 7.97 2.35 -12.72
C ASN A 63 8.26 1.26 -13.77
N LEU A 64 7.66 0.07 -13.62
CA LEU A 64 7.81 -0.99 -14.61
C LEU A 64 7.28 -0.57 -15.98
N LYS A 65 6.16 0.17 -16.03
CA LYS A 65 5.57 0.67 -17.28
C LYS A 65 6.41 1.78 -17.91
N LEU A 66 6.96 2.68 -17.09
CA LEU A 66 7.69 3.86 -17.56
C LEU A 66 9.17 3.56 -17.89
N PHE A 67 9.82 2.71 -17.10
CA PHE A 67 11.26 2.49 -17.12
C PHE A 67 11.66 1.04 -17.42
N GLY A 68 10.70 0.14 -17.63
CA GLY A 68 10.97 -1.30 -17.83
C GLY A 68 11.48 -2.02 -16.58
N SER A 69 11.51 -1.34 -15.43
CA SER A 69 12.11 -1.82 -14.18
C SER A 69 11.30 -1.38 -12.97
N ARG A 70 11.04 -2.30 -12.03
CA ARG A 70 10.27 -2.00 -10.81
C ARG A 70 10.99 -1.03 -9.86
N SER A 71 12.32 -0.90 -9.96
CA SER A 71 13.09 0.05 -9.16
C SER A 71 13.16 1.45 -9.78
N GLY A 72 12.69 1.65 -11.02
CA GLY A 72 12.80 2.92 -11.72
C GLY A 72 14.25 3.32 -12.05
N ARG A 73 15.17 2.34 -12.05
CA ARG A 73 16.54 2.43 -12.55
C ARG A 73 16.70 1.45 -13.69
#